data_AF-A0A925YE88-F1
#
_entry.id   AF-A0A925YE88-F1
#
_cell.length_a   1.000
_cell.length_b   1.000
_cell.length_c   1.000
_cell.angle_alpha   90.00
_cell.angle_beta   90.00
_cell.angle_gamma   90.00
#
_symmetry.space_group_name_H-M   'P 1'
#
loop_
_entity.id
_entity.type
_entity.pdbx_description
1 polymer ?
#
loop_
_entity_poly.entity_id
_entity_poly.type
_entity_poly.pdbx_seq_one_letter_code
_entity_poly.pdbx_strand_id
1 'polypeptide(L)'
;MRFLWLALTVVVACVVAIALVRARRPAAPMAASAAAATGGITAAQPVLGDVQGDVQAQRGTAIALLYASNLQGEYEHCGCPSHPLGGLARRATVIDRARAENAGVLIVDAGDMLLPAGFPGNDHNKTGNKLKAPDASEIERRAQLILSSYARMGVHAVLPAEGDLAIGPRKLLRLLKSLRVPAVASNLMDRAGRPIFERDRIVVVAGVPIGIFGVVQSLSKHQDLWQKWQIQVADPTATARAEIASLKARGAKMIVALLHLGPRGEAAQLLRDAPGINWAVQGHSGAQLETPETVGGARLVEAMSMGKLAGRLDIHLVKGVDGDAATFADKGERAQVLTIIADHRRQLVDIERRAAEDKTDQLRDYYKLRREGITAAIARETELVRKLPNVVAGSWYENRIIPLDESIPDHRGIALLISAYNAESARRAAAGLPVGVAMRDPRAAVPLPPPSASAPASASGAGRPELSTYAGSTACAGCHESAWKIFQTTKHARALSALVPLKRERDPTCVGCHSTGYQVPGGAATIREATTRLKDVGCESCHGPGLAHLTNTDKKRTTQRAVSESVCRGCHTPDQTNGEFEYESFRRAILGRGHGA
;
A
#
# COMPACT_ATOMS: atom_id res chain seq x y z
N MET A 1 -24.20 -62.82 0.69
CA MET A 1 -25.61 -62.65 1.14
C MET A 1 -25.99 -61.21 0.79
N ARG A 2 -26.52 -60.96 -0.42
CA ARG A 2 -27.97 -60.72 -0.71
C ARG A 2 -28.53 -59.62 0.20
N PHE A 3 -28.91 -58.43 -0.26
CA PHE A 3 -29.88 -58.17 -1.32
C PHE A 3 -29.63 -56.84 -2.06
N LEU A 4 -29.47 -56.99 -3.38
CA LEU A 4 -29.75 -56.04 -4.44
C LEU A 4 -30.98 -56.64 -5.17
N TRP A 5 -31.88 -55.81 -5.73
CA TRP A 5 -33.01 -56.14 -6.66
C TRP A 5 -34.45 -56.13 -6.12
N LEU A 6 -35.23 -55.13 -6.60
CA LEU A 6 -36.54 -55.26 -7.28
C LEU A 6 -36.88 -53.86 -7.88
N ALA A 7 -36.61 -53.59 -9.16
CA ALA A 7 -37.52 -53.72 -10.31
C ALA A 7 -38.77 -52.80 -10.19
N LEU A 8 -38.90 -51.68 -10.90
CA LEU A 8 -39.07 -51.51 -12.36
C LEU A 8 -40.36 -52.18 -12.89
N THR A 9 -41.47 -51.43 -12.93
CA THR A 9 -42.55 -51.54 -13.92
C THR A 9 -43.57 -50.42 -13.72
N VAL A 10 -43.45 -49.31 -14.46
CA VAL A 10 -44.56 -48.70 -15.22
C VAL A 10 -43.93 -48.08 -16.48
N VAL A 11 -44.18 -48.74 -17.61
CA VAL A 11 -43.81 -48.33 -18.96
C VAL A 11 -45.10 -47.84 -19.65
N VAL A 12 -44.95 -46.95 -20.62
CA VAL A 12 -45.82 -46.70 -21.79
C VAL A 12 -46.83 -45.56 -21.68
N ALA A 13 -46.45 -44.39 -22.21
CA ALA A 13 -47.16 -43.53 -23.17
C ALA A 13 -46.42 -42.18 -23.22
N CYS A 14 -45.83 -41.65 -24.29
CA CYS A 14 -45.84 -41.95 -25.71
C CYS A 14 -44.49 -41.46 -26.30
N VAL A 15 -43.88 -42.29 -27.15
CA VAL A 15 -42.80 -41.90 -28.05
C VAL A 15 -43.35 -42.02 -29.48
N VAL A 16 -42.87 -41.11 -30.35
CA VAL A 16 -43.05 -41.02 -31.82
C VAL A 16 -44.23 -40.18 -32.33
N ALA A 17 -43.96 -38.90 -32.56
CA ALA A 17 -44.24 -38.27 -33.86
C ALA A 17 -43.10 -37.28 -34.17
N ILE A 18 -42.34 -37.63 -35.20
CA ILE A 18 -41.20 -36.91 -35.77
C ILE A 18 -41.72 -35.81 -36.71
N ALA A 19 -40.95 -34.71 -36.80
CA ALA A 19 -40.68 -33.90 -37.99
C ALA A 19 -41.11 -32.42 -37.94
N LEU A 20 -40.17 -31.57 -38.36
CA LEU A 20 -40.31 -30.20 -38.88
C LEU A 20 -40.43 -29.06 -37.85
N VAL A 21 -39.30 -28.56 -37.33
CA VAL A 21 -38.98 -27.12 -37.46
C VAL A 21 -37.47 -26.93 -37.62
N ARG A 22 -37.11 -26.40 -38.79
CA ARG A 22 -35.78 -25.99 -39.24
C ARG A 22 -35.11 -24.99 -38.31
N ALA A 23 -33.80 -25.15 -38.18
CA ALA A 23 -32.86 -24.14 -37.71
C ALA A 23 -33.09 -22.77 -38.39
N ARG A 24 -33.23 -21.71 -37.58
CA ARG A 24 -33.04 -20.33 -38.02
C ARG A 24 -31.96 -19.68 -37.15
N ARG A 25 -30.82 -19.42 -37.78
CA ARG A 25 -29.76 -18.54 -37.28
C ARG A 25 -30.35 -17.12 -37.10
N PRO A 26 -30.06 -16.37 -36.02
CA PRO A 26 -30.27 -14.94 -36.03
C PRO A 26 -29.21 -14.27 -36.90
N ALA A 27 -29.69 -13.38 -37.76
CA ALA A 27 -28.97 -12.67 -38.80
C ALA A 27 -27.93 -11.70 -38.24
N ALA A 28 -26.84 -11.53 -39.00
CA ALA A 28 -25.92 -10.41 -38.86
C ALA A 28 -26.67 -9.08 -39.07
N PRO A 29 -26.38 -8.01 -38.31
CA PRO A 29 -26.85 -6.69 -38.68
C PRO A 29 -26.01 -6.15 -39.83
N MET A 30 -26.70 -5.82 -40.91
CA MET A 30 -26.19 -5.14 -42.09
C MET A 30 -25.66 -3.75 -41.76
N ALA A 31 -24.65 -3.37 -42.54
CA ALA A 31 -24.10 -2.04 -42.65
C ALA A 31 -25.19 -0.98 -42.90
N ALA A 32 -25.18 0.08 -42.09
CA ALA A 32 -25.76 1.36 -42.44
C ALA A 32 -24.61 2.36 -42.65
N SER A 33 -24.37 2.68 -43.91
CA SER A 33 -23.55 3.79 -44.37
C SER A 33 -24.20 5.10 -43.96
N ALA A 34 -23.51 5.90 -43.16
CA ALA A 34 -23.70 7.34 -43.11
C ALA A 34 -22.31 8.00 -43.08
N ALA A 35 -21.82 8.32 -44.28
CA ALA A 35 -20.70 9.23 -44.45
C ALA A 35 -21.14 10.64 -44.04
N ALA A 36 -20.54 11.16 -42.96
CA ALA A 36 -20.42 12.57 -42.72
C ALA A 36 -18.94 12.85 -42.44
N ALA A 37 -18.26 13.39 -43.45
CA ALA A 37 -16.88 13.81 -43.37
C ALA A 37 -16.79 15.09 -42.50
N THR A 38 -16.05 15.01 -41.40
CA THR A 38 -15.33 16.14 -40.81
C THR A 38 -13.92 15.68 -40.47
N GLY A 39 -12.93 16.28 -41.13
CA GLY A 39 -11.55 15.84 -41.11
C GLY A 39 -10.73 16.28 -39.90
N GLY A 40 -9.69 15.50 -39.62
CA GLY A 40 -8.51 15.82 -38.79
C GLY A 40 -8.75 15.68 -37.29
N ILE A 41 -8.04 14.86 -36.52
CA ILE A 41 -6.65 14.37 -36.62
C ILE A 41 -6.67 12.90 -36.19
N THR A 42 -6.42 11.97 -37.11
CA THR A 42 -6.02 10.61 -36.71
C THR A 42 -4.57 10.67 -36.28
N ALA A 43 -4.33 10.89 -34.99
CA ALA A 43 -3.07 10.44 -34.41
C ALA A 43 -3.04 8.94 -34.66
N ALA A 44 -2.19 8.50 -35.60
CA ALA A 44 -1.95 7.09 -35.85
C ALA A 44 -1.53 6.49 -34.51
N GLN A 45 -2.47 5.82 -33.82
CA GLN A 45 -2.12 4.99 -32.69
C GLN A 45 -1.12 3.97 -33.25
N PRO A 46 0.08 3.83 -32.66
CA PRO A 46 0.92 2.68 -32.96
C PRO A 46 0.11 1.46 -32.55
N VAL A 47 -0.45 0.79 -33.55
CA VAL A 47 -1.09 -0.51 -33.41
C VAL A 47 -0.05 -1.40 -32.75
N LEU A 48 -0.42 -2.08 -31.65
CA LEU A 48 0.45 -3.03 -30.92
C LEU A 48 0.80 -4.27 -31.74
N GLY A 49 0.68 -4.23 -33.07
CA GLY A 49 0.53 -5.35 -34.00
C GLY A 49 1.58 -6.44 -33.87
N ASP A 50 2.71 -6.13 -33.22
CA ASP A 50 3.90 -6.96 -33.12
C ASP A 50 4.44 -7.10 -31.67
N VAL A 51 3.81 -6.46 -30.67
CA VAL A 51 4.26 -6.50 -29.25
C VAL A 51 3.27 -7.20 -28.31
N GLN A 52 2.07 -7.52 -28.77
CA GLN A 52 1.08 -8.32 -28.03
C GLN A 52 1.43 -9.81 -28.02
N GLY A 53 1.39 -10.42 -26.83
CA GLY A 53 1.53 -11.86 -26.64
C GLY A 53 1.98 -12.20 -25.21
N ASP A 54 1.40 -13.24 -24.62
CA ASP A 54 1.84 -13.77 -23.34
C ASP A 54 3.28 -14.28 -23.46
N VAL A 55 4.12 -13.93 -22.48
CA VAL A 55 5.51 -14.41 -22.40
C VAL A 55 5.48 -15.94 -22.31
N GLN A 56 6.01 -16.60 -23.34
CA GLN A 56 6.12 -18.06 -23.36
C GLN A 56 7.31 -18.47 -22.51
N ALA A 57 7.08 -19.24 -21.45
CA ALA A 57 8.12 -19.66 -20.53
C ALA A 57 8.01 -21.16 -20.23
N GLN A 58 9.16 -21.84 -20.18
CA GLN A 58 9.19 -23.28 -19.90
C GLN A 58 8.71 -23.58 -18.47
N ARG A 59 7.82 -24.56 -18.30
CA ARG A 59 7.38 -24.95 -16.95
C ARG A 59 8.50 -25.70 -16.22
N GLY A 60 8.84 -25.21 -15.04
CA GLY A 60 9.78 -25.82 -14.10
C GLY A 60 9.13 -26.11 -12.74
N THR A 61 9.92 -26.61 -11.78
CA THR A 61 9.50 -26.73 -10.38
C THR A 61 9.18 -25.33 -9.84
N ALA A 62 7.93 -25.10 -9.45
CA ALA A 62 7.44 -23.80 -8.99
C ALA A 62 7.62 -23.64 -7.47
N ILE A 63 8.38 -22.64 -7.05
CA ILE A 63 8.59 -22.27 -5.66
C ILE A 63 8.12 -20.84 -5.48
N ALA A 64 7.20 -20.59 -4.54
CA ALA A 64 6.85 -19.23 -4.15
C ALA A 64 7.70 -18.76 -2.97
N LEU A 65 8.38 -17.63 -3.12
CA LEU A 65 9.00 -16.87 -2.02
C LEU A 65 8.06 -15.76 -1.60
N LEU A 66 7.46 -15.90 -0.43
CA LEU A 66 6.63 -14.89 0.22
C LEU A 66 7.52 -14.07 1.15
N TYR A 67 7.55 -12.77 0.94
CA TYR A 67 8.42 -11.87 1.67
C TYR A 67 7.67 -10.64 2.17
N ALA A 68 8.14 -10.14 3.31
CA ALA A 68 7.66 -8.92 3.94
C ALA A 68 8.81 -8.26 4.72
N SER A 69 8.58 -7.03 5.14
CA SER A 69 9.42 -6.31 6.08
C SER A 69 8.56 -5.27 6.80
N ASN A 70 9.11 -4.66 7.84
CA ASN A 70 8.58 -3.46 8.47
C ASN A 70 7.10 -3.56 8.84
N LEU A 71 6.66 -4.70 9.41
CA LEU A 71 5.29 -4.86 9.90
C LEU A 71 4.94 -3.84 10.98
N GLN A 72 5.93 -3.43 11.78
CA GLN A 72 5.84 -2.35 12.76
C GLN A 72 4.74 -2.55 13.80
N GLY A 73 4.54 -3.78 14.26
CA GLY A 73 3.52 -4.08 15.27
C GLY A 73 2.08 -4.05 14.76
N GLU A 74 1.87 -3.88 13.44
CA GLU A 74 0.54 -3.92 12.85
C GLU A 74 0.07 -5.38 12.70
N TYR A 75 -1.16 -5.65 13.11
CA TYR A 75 -1.76 -7.00 13.02
C TYR A 75 -3.13 -7.00 12.35
N GLU A 76 -3.82 -5.85 12.35
CA GLU A 76 -5.07 -5.59 11.65
C GLU A 76 -4.83 -4.73 10.40
N HIS A 77 -5.87 -4.60 9.58
CA HIS A 77 -5.84 -3.62 8.49
C HIS A 77 -5.87 -2.19 9.07
N CYS A 78 -5.45 -1.20 8.30
CA CYS A 78 -5.29 0.20 8.73
C CYS A 78 -6.57 0.90 9.25
N GLY A 79 -7.74 0.24 9.23
CA GLY A 79 -9.02 0.86 9.57
C GLY A 79 -9.43 2.02 8.65
N CYS A 80 -8.76 2.19 7.51
CA CYS A 80 -9.02 3.28 6.58
C CYS A 80 -10.50 3.24 6.11
N PRO A 81 -11.24 4.36 6.16
CA PRO A 81 -12.68 4.38 5.82
C PRO A 81 -12.99 3.87 4.41
N SER A 82 -12.01 3.99 3.50
CA SER A 82 -12.06 3.47 2.14
C SER A 82 -10.81 2.63 1.85
N HIS A 83 -11.00 1.44 1.26
CA HIS A 83 -9.95 0.46 0.92
C HIS A 83 -8.97 0.15 2.05
N PRO A 84 -9.43 -0.42 3.18
CA PRO A 84 -8.53 -0.80 4.26
C PRO A 84 -7.50 -1.83 3.78
N LEU A 85 -6.23 -1.50 3.92
CA LEU A 85 -5.10 -2.39 3.59
C LEU A 85 -4.46 -3.00 4.83
N GLY A 86 -3.89 -4.18 4.68
CA GLY A 86 -3.09 -4.86 5.68
C GLY A 86 -3.84 -5.97 6.41
N GLY A 87 -3.28 -6.37 7.56
CA GLY A 87 -3.83 -7.43 8.39
C GLY A 87 -3.13 -8.79 8.19
N LEU A 88 -2.71 -9.38 9.31
CA LEU A 88 -2.04 -10.69 9.31
C LEU A 88 -2.98 -11.81 8.85
N ALA A 89 -4.29 -11.70 9.09
CA ALA A 89 -5.26 -12.69 8.64
C ALA A 89 -5.35 -12.76 7.11
N ARG A 90 -5.33 -11.62 6.41
CA ARG A 90 -5.27 -11.57 4.94
C ARG A 90 -3.95 -12.10 4.40
N ARG A 91 -2.83 -11.76 5.05
CA ARG A 91 -1.50 -12.28 4.69
C ARG A 91 -1.47 -13.81 4.74
N ALA A 92 -2.03 -14.43 5.79
CA ALA A 92 -2.11 -15.89 5.89
C ALA A 92 -2.91 -16.50 4.72
N THR A 93 -4.01 -15.87 4.30
CA THR A 93 -4.76 -16.33 3.13
C THR A 93 -3.94 -16.27 1.84
N VAL A 94 -3.14 -15.21 1.63
CA VAL A 94 -2.22 -15.13 0.49
C VAL A 94 -1.19 -16.25 0.51
N ILE A 95 -0.65 -16.57 1.69
CA ILE A 95 0.29 -17.68 1.88
C ILE A 95 -0.38 -19.03 1.55
N ASP A 96 -1.61 -19.26 2.00
CA ASP A 96 -2.32 -20.52 1.73
C ASP A 96 -2.68 -20.68 0.25
N ARG A 97 -3.03 -19.59 -0.45
CA ARG A 97 -3.19 -19.59 -1.91
C ARG A 97 -1.87 -19.96 -2.60
N ALA A 98 -0.76 -19.36 -2.19
CA ALA A 98 0.55 -19.69 -2.76
C ALA A 98 0.94 -21.16 -2.52
N ARG A 99 0.57 -21.74 -1.38
CA ARG A 99 0.76 -23.19 -1.10
C ARG A 99 -0.06 -24.08 -2.00
N ALA A 100 -1.26 -23.67 -2.38
CA ALA A 100 -2.11 -24.42 -3.30
C ALA A 100 -1.63 -24.32 -4.76
N GLU A 101 -0.95 -23.23 -5.12
CA GLU A 101 -0.55 -22.93 -6.48
C GLU A 101 0.87 -23.40 -6.85
N ASN A 102 1.72 -23.69 -5.85
CA ASN A 102 3.16 -23.97 -6.06
C ASN A 102 3.58 -25.32 -5.47
N ALA A 103 4.69 -25.87 -5.98
CA ALA A 103 5.25 -27.13 -5.47
C ALA A 103 5.88 -26.97 -4.08
N GLY A 104 6.25 -25.75 -3.70
CA GLY A 104 6.72 -25.41 -2.37
C GLY A 104 6.65 -23.92 -2.11
N VAL A 105 6.65 -23.54 -0.84
CA VAL A 105 6.58 -22.13 -0.41
C VAL A 105 7.68 -21.86 0.61
N LEU A 106 8.46 -20.82 0.36
CA LEU A 106 9.40 -20.23 1.31
C LEU A 106 8.79 -18.93 1.83
N ILE A 107 8.87 -18.69 3.14
CA ILE A 107 8.23 -17.53 3.79
C ILE A 107 9.27 -16.86 4.69
N VAL A 108 9.57 -15.60 4.43
CA VAL A 108 10.60 -14.84 5.16
C VAL A 108 10.14 -13.42 5.50
N ASP A 109 10.75 -12.84 6.53
CA ASP A 109 10.51 -11.44 6.92
C ASP A 109 11.82 -10.73 7.26
N ALA A 110 12.07 -9.57 6.65
CA ALA A 110 13.31 -8.82 6.79
C ALA A 110 13.33 -7.82 7.97
N GLY A 111 12.43 -7.97 8.96
CA GLY A 111 12.58 -7.34 10.27
C GLY A 111 11.74 -6.09 10.50
N ASP A 112 11.87 -5.50 11.69
CA ASP A 112 10.99 -4.45 12.22
C ASP A 112 9.54 -4.93 12.29
N MET A 113 9.34 -6.10 12.90
CA MET A 113 8.05 -6.78 12.93
C MET A 113 7.18 -6.33 14.09
N LEU A 114 7.78 -6.12 15.28
CA LEU A 114 7.04 -6.22 16.54
C LEU A 114 6.54 -4.89 17.11
N LEU A 115 7.26 -3.80 16.89
CA LEU A 115 6.97 -2.50 17.50
C LEU A 115 6.65 -1.43 16.45
N PRO A 116 5.76 -0.47 16.75
CA PRO A 116 5.48 0.66 15.88
C PRO A 116 6.72 1.49 15.54
N ALA A 117 6.70 2.11 14.37
CA ALA A 117 7.65 3.15 14.03
C ALA A 117 7.67 4.25 15.11
N GLY A 118 8.88 4.68 15.50
CA GLY A 118 9.08 5.76 16.48
C GLY A 118 9.02 5.37 17.95
N PHE A 119 8.79 4.10 18.33
CA PHE A 119 8.82 3.64 19.73
C PHE A 119 10.14 4.02 20.46
N PRO A 120 10.15 4.38 21.77
CA PRO A 120 11.38 4.80 22.48
C PRO A 120 12.47 3.72 22.42
N GLY A 121 13.63 4.10 21.89
CA GLY A 121 14.57 3.20 21.20
C GLY A 121 14.79 3.58 19.72
N ASN A 122 13.96 4.48 19.18
CA ASN A 122 14.15 5.24 17.93
C ASN A 122 13.99 6.77 18.11
N ASP A 123 13.71 7.25 19.32
CA ASP A 123 13.89 8.64 19.72
C ASP A 123 13.96 8.70 21.25
N HIS A 124 15.07 9.22 21.79
CA HIS A 124 15.07 9.83 23.10
C HIS A 124 15.12 11.35 22.91
N ASN A 125 13.93 11.93 22.87
CA ASN A 125 13.59 13.11 23.64
C ASN A 125 14.54 14.29 23.48
N LYS A 126 14.60 14.89 22.28
CA LYS A 126 15.18 16.22 22.09
C LYS A 126 14.19 17.34 21.81
N THR A 127 12.88 17.08 21.79
CA THR A 127 11.86 18.12 21.55
C THR A 127 10.65 18.01 22.47
N GLY A 128 10.85 18.04 23.79
CA GLY A 128 9.81 18.46 24.76
C GLY A 128 8.48 17.72 24.77
N ASN A 129 8.33 16.62 24.04
CA ASN A 129 7.06 15.93 23.89
C ASN A 129 6.89 14.93 25.03
N LYS A 130 5.90 15.16 25.89
CA LYS A 130 5.72 14.46 27.17
C LYS A 130 5.21 13.01 27.03
N LEU A 131 5.33 12.37 25.86
CA LEU A 131 4.69 11.07 25.62
C LEU A 131 5.25 9.97 26.54
N LYS A 132 4.36 9.13 27.08
CA LYS A 132 4.69 7.97 27.94
C LYS A 132 4.84 6.73 27.09
N ALA A 133 5.92 5.97 27.34
CA ALA A 133 6.10 4.64 26.77
C ALA A 133 4.96 3.71 27.20
N PRO A 134 4.47 2.83 26.31
CA PRO A 134 3.44 1.88 26.67
C PRO A 134 3.98 0.77 27.58
N ASP A 135 3.05 0.05 28.17
CA ASP A 135 3.34 -0.94 29.20
C ASP A 135 4.09 -2.16 28.65
N ALA A 136 5.11 -2.61 29.38
CA ALA A 136 5.97 -3.72 28.96
C ALA A 136 5.22 -5.04 28.76
N SER A 137 4.10 -5.26 29.48
CA SER A 137 3.26 -6.44 29.31
C SER A 137 2.45 -6.38 28.01
N GLU A 138 2.07 -5.18 27.57
CA GLU A 138 1.32 -4.99 26.32
C GLU A 138 2.21 -5.16 25.09
N ILE A 139 3.42 -4.61 25.13
CA ILE A 139 4.47 -4.89 24.13
C ILE A 139 4.65 -6.40 23.95
N GLU A 140 4.77 -7.13 25.07
CA GLU A 140 4.97 -8.57 25.05
C GLU A 140 3.78 -9.33 24.50
N ARG A 141 2.55 -9.00 24.91
CA ARG A 141 1.34 -9.65 24.38
C ARG A 141 1.18 -9.42 22.88
N ARG A 142 1.44 -8.21 22.40
CA ARG A 142 1.39 -7.93 20.95
C ARG A 142 2.47 -8.68 20.20
N ALA A 143 3.71 -8.70 20.71
CA ALA A 143 4.77 -9.49 20.12
C ALA A 143 4.41 -10.98 20.08
N GLN A 144 3.77 -11.51 21.13
CA GLN A 144 3.26 -12.88 21.15
C GLN A 144 2.18 -13.11 20.10
N LEU A 145 1.23 -12.19 19.89
CA LEU A 145 0.22 -12.30 18.83
C LEU A 145 0.87 -12.39 17.45
N ILE A 146 1.79 -11.48 17.14
CA ILE A 146 2.46 -11.41 15.84
C ILE A 146 3.30 -12.66 15.61
N LEU A 147 4.16 -13.03 16.57
CA LEU A 147 5.02 -14.22 16.46
C LEU A 147 4.20 -15.52 16.43
N SER A 148 3.08 -15.61 17.15
CA SER A 148 2.17 -16.77 17.07
C SER A 148 1.53 -16.86 15.69
N SER A 149 1.19 -15.71 15.10
CA SER A 149 0.67 -15.65 13.73
C SER A 149 1.72 -16.10 12.72
N TYR A 150 2.98 -15.67 12.88
CA TYR A 150 4.10 -16.07 12.03
C TYR A 150 4.41 -17.57 12.16
N ALA A 151 4.37 -18.11 13.38
CA ALA A 151 4.53 -19.54 13.63
C ALA A 151 3.42 -20.35 12.92
N ARG A 152 2.17 -19.88 12.99
CA ARG A 152 1.02 -20.53 12.34
C ARG A 152 1.04 -20.39 10.82
N MET A 153 1.59 -19.28 10.32
CA MET A 153 1.91 -19.10 8.90
C MET A 153 3.08 -19.97 8.45
N GLY A 154 3.86 -20.58 9.35
CA GLY A 154 5.00 -21.43 8.99
C GLY A 154 6.17 -20.62 8.40
N VAL A 155 6.48 -19.47 8.99
CA VAL A 155 7.64 -18.67 8.57
C VAL A 155 8.93 -19.49 8.71
N HIS A 156 9.80 -19.41 7.71
CA HIS A 156 11.03 -20.19 7.65
C HIS A 156 12.23 -19.44 8.25
N ALA A 157 12.21 -18.11 8.18
CA ALA A 157 13.19 -17.24 8.81
C ALA A 157 12.63 -15.82 8.97
N VAL A 158 12.88 -15.22 10.13
CA VAL A 158 12.75 -13.77 10.34
C VAL A 158 14.11 -13.17 10.65
N LEU A 159 14.32 -11.91 10.28
CA LEU A 159 15.50 -11.13 10.68
C LEU A 159 15.13 -10.18 11.82
N PRO A 160 15.54 -10.43 13.08
CA PRO A 160 15.44 -9.43 14.13
C PRO A 160 16.22 -8.16 13.79
N ALA A 161 15.53 -7.01 13.74
CA ALA A 161 16.13 -5.70 13.47
C ALA A 161 15.95 -4.74 14.67
N GLU A 162 16.35 -3.48 14.51
CA GLU A 162 16.32 -2.47 15.57
C GLU A 162 15.00 -2.37 16.35
N GLY A 163 13.86 -2.38 15.66
CA GLY A 163 12.54 -2.26 16.28
C GLY A 163 12.19 -3.50 17.11
N ASP A 164 12.65 -4.67 16.69
CA ASP A 164 12.45 -5.92 17.43
C ASP A 164 13.38 -5.98 18.66
N LEU A 165 14.63 -5.57 18.49
CA LEU A 165 15.67 -5.55 19.53
C LEU A 165 15.36 -4.57 20.67
N ALA A 166 14.50 -3.58 20.44
CA ALA A 166 14.02 -2.67 21.48
C ALA A 166 13.26 -3.36 22.61
N ILE A 167 12.66 -4.54 22.36
CA ILE A 167 12.06 -5.39 23.41
C ILE A 167 13.15 -6.00 24.34
N GLY A 168 14.40 -5.99 23.90
CA GLY A 168 15.58 -6.55 24.55
C GLY A 168 15.93 -7.93 23.98
N PRO A 169 17.19 -8.19 23.58
CA PRO A 169 17.58 -9.38 22.82
C PRO A 169 17.31 -10.69 23.57
N ARG A 170 17.53 -10.73 24.90
CA ARG A 170 17.24 -11.92 25.72
C ARG A 170 15.74 -12.22 25.79
N LYS A 171 14.89 -11.18 25.81
CA LYS A 171 13.44 -11.34 25.86
C LYS A 171 12.92 -11.80 24.49
N LEU A 172 13.38 -11.14 23.43
CA LEU A 172 13.07 -11.52 22.05
C LEU A 172 13.46 -12.98 21.75
N LEU A 173 14.68 -13.39 22.12
CA LEU A 173 15.16 -14.76 21.92
C LEU A 173 14.29 -15.79 22.64
N ARG A 174 13.84 -15.49 23.88
CA ARG A 174 12.92 -16.37 24.62
C ARG A 174 11.56 -16.50 23.92
N LEU A 175 10.99 -15.38 23.46
CA LEU A 175 9.72 -15.38 22.74
C LEU A 175 9.80 -16.20 21.45
N LEU A 176 10.80 -15.93 20.61
CA LEU A 176 11.06 -16.65 19.35
C LEU A 176 11.19 -18.16 19.59
N LYS A 177 12.00 -18.58 20.58
CA LYS A 177 12.16 -19.99 20.94
C LYS A 177 10.86 -20.62 21.44
N SER A 178 10.12 -19.94 22.32
CA SER A 178 8.86 -20.49 22.86
C SER A 178 7.79 -20.69 21.79
N LEU A 179 7.76 -19.82 20.77
CA LEU A 179 6.78 -19.86 19.68
C LEU A 179 7.29 -20.61 18.45
N ARG A 180 8.54 -21.13 18.49
CA ARG A 180 9.20 -21.84 17.39
C ARG A 180 9.28 -21.02 16.11
N VAL A 181 9.50 -19.71 16.23
CA VAL A 181 9.75 -18.82 15.10
C VAL A 181 11.25 -18.79 14.81
N PRO A 182 11.72 -19.29 13.65
CA PRO A 182 13.14 -19.31 13.34
C PRO A 182 13.64 -17.89 13.05
N ALA A 183 14.72 -17.49 13.71
CA ALA A 183 15.32 -16.17 13.53
C ALA A 183 16.79 -16.30 13.10
N VAL A 184 17.16 -15.61 12.04
CA VAL A 184 18.53 -15.56 11.51
C VAL A 184 19.06 -14.14 11.56
N ALA A 185 20.24 -13.95 12.16
CA ALA A 185 20.96 -12.67 12.14
C ALA A 185 22.46 -12.95 12.28
N SER A 186 23.15 -12.96 11.16
CA SER A 186 24.52 -13.45 11.00
C SER A 186 25.56 -12.54 11.63
N ASN A 187 25.27 -11.24 11.76
CA ASN A 187 26.21 -10.23 12.22
C ASN A 187 25.87 -9.60 13.58
N LEU A 188 24.89 -10.15 14.33
CA LEU A 188 24.55 -9.71 15.67
C LEU A 188 25.26 -10.55 16.74
N MET A 189 26.22 -9.93 17.44
CA MET A 189 27.06 -10.58 18.44
C MET A 189 26.81 -10.02 19.85
N ASP A 190 26.98 -10.85 20.87
CA ASP A 190 27.04 -10.41 22.26
C ASP A 190 28.40 -9.76 22.58
N ARG A 191 28.55 -9.25 23.82
CA ARG A 191 29.82 -8.64 24.28
C ARG A 191 31.03 -9.55 24.17
N ALA A 192 30.84 -10.88 24.20
CA ALA A 192 31.90 -11.86 24.08
C ALA A 192 32.19 -12.26 22.62
N GLY A 193 31.56 -11.60 21.64
CA GLY A 193 31.70 -11.90 20.21
C GLY A 193 30.94 -13.15 19.77
N ARG A 194 30.00 -13.66 20.58
CA ARG A 194 29.22 -14.86 20.24
C ARG A 194 27.93 -14.48 19.52
N PRO A 195 27.45 -15.24 18.52
CA PRO A 195 26.17 -14.98 17.86
C PRO A 195 25.00 -14.97 18.84
N ILE A 196 24.15 -13.93 18.76
CA ILE A 196 22.92 -13.84 19.56
C ILE A 196 21.82 -14.73 18.98
N PHE A 197 21.75 -14.80 17.65
CA PHE A 197 20.78 -15.59 16.89
C PHE A 197 21.49 -16.67 16.06
N GLU A 198 20.72 -17.55 15.41
CA GLU A 198 21.30 -18.44 14.41
C GLU A 198 21.93 -17.60 13.28
N ARG A 199 23.10 -18.02 12.80
CA ARG A 199 23.80 -17.25 11.76
C ARG A 199 23.10 -17.40 10.41
N ASP A 200 22.71 -18.62 10.08
CA ASP A 200 22.11 -18.98 8.80
C ASP A 200 21.24 -20.24 8.96
N ARG A 201 20.51 -20.60 7.90
CA ARG A 201 19.73 -21.85 7.81
C ARG A 201 19.75 -22.39 6.38
N ILE A 202 19.64 -23.71 6.23
CA ILE A 202 19.29 -24.34 4.94
C ILE A 202 17.91 -24.98 5.08
N VAL A 203 16.99 -24.63 4.18
CA VAL A 203 15.62 -25.15 4.13
C VAL A 203 15.43 -25.84 2.78
N VAL A 204 14.92 -27.07 2.78
CA VAL A 204 14.59 -27.78 1.54
C VAL A 204 13.15 -27.46 1.14
N VAL A 205 12.97 -26.76 0.02
CA VAL A 205 11.64 -26.38 -0.52
C VAL A 205 11.49 -27.00 -1.90
N ALA A 206 10.44 -27.81 -2.10
CA ALA A 206 10.22 -28.56 -3.34
C ALA A 206 11.46 -29.37 -3.81
N GLY A 207 12.21 -29.94 -2.85
CA GLY A 207 13.45 -30.70 -3.10
C GLY A 207 14.70 -29.86 -3.33
N VAL A 208 14.62 -28.52 -3.23
CA VAL A 208 15.73 -27.61 -3.47
C VAL A 208 16.28 -27.08 -2.14
N PRO A 209 17.55 -27.31 -1.81
CA PRO A 209 18.19 -26.73 -0.63
C PRO A 209 18.40 -25.22 -0.81
N ILE A 210 17.68 -24.40 -0.05
CA ILE A 210 17.76 -22.93 -0.07
C ILE A 210 18.45 -22.46 1.20
N GLY A 211 19.57 -21.77 1.04
CA GLY A 211 20.28 -21.09 2.11
C GLY A 211 19.66 -19.74 2.45
N ILE A 212 19.57 -19.43 3.74
CA ILE A 212 18.98 -18.19 4.25
C ILE A 212 19.91 -17.61 5.31
N PHE A 213 20.26 -16.34 5.17
CA PHE A 213 21.00 -15.61 6.19
C PHE A 213 20.46 -14.17 6.28
N GLY A 214 20.83 -13.44 7.32
CA GLY A 214 20.34 -12.08 7.51
C GLY A 214 21.38 -11.15 8.12
N VAL A 215 21.44 -9.90 7.64
CA VAL A 215 22.39 -8.90 8.12
C VAL A 215 21.69 -7.57 8.39
N VAL A 216 22.10 -6.92 9.48
CA VAL A 216 21.61 -5.60 9.90
C VAL A 216 22.73 -4.58 9.89
N GLN A 217 22.42 -3.30 9.73
CA GLN A 217 23.40 -2.23 9.92
C GLN A 217 23.12 -1.46 11.21
N SER A 218 24.18 -1.13 11.95
CA SER A 218 24.07 -0.24 13.12
C SER A 218 23.87 1.20 12.67
N LEU A 219 22.63 1.64 12.58
CA LEU A 219 22.31 3.04 12.29
C LEU A 219 22.50 3.90 13.55
N SER A 220 22.99 5.13 13.36
CA SER A 220 23.35 6.05 14.46
C SER A 220 22.24 6.24 15.49
N LYS A 221 20.98 6.27 15.04
CA LYS A 221 19.77 6.45 15.87
C LYS A 221 19.49 5.33 16.88
N HIS A 222 20.13 4.16 16.76
CA HIS A 222 19.93 3.00 17.65
C HIS A 222 21.14 2.66 18.52
N GLN A 223 22.24 3.41 18.39
CA GLN A 223 23.50 3.07 19.05
C GLN A 223 23.38 3.04 20.57
N ASP A 224 22.68 3.98 21.20
CA ASP A 224 22.50 4.02 22.66
C ASP A 224 21.79 2.76 23.19
N LEU A 225 20.76 2.31 22.47
CA LEU A 225 20.00 1.12 22.82
C LEU A 225 20.87 -0.14 22.64
N TRP A 226 21.64 -0.22 21.55
CA TRP A 226 22.50 -1.36 21.28
C TRP A 226 23.67 -1.43 22.25
N GLN A 227 24.24 -0.29 22.64
CA GLN A 227 25.23 -0.18 23.72
C GLN A 227 24.66 -0.64 25.06
N LYS A 228 23.45 -0.19 25.42
CA LYS A 228 22.74 -0.66 26.63
C LYS A 228 22.57 -2.17 26.64
N TRP A 229 22.21 -2.76 25.50
CA TRP A 229 22.09 -4.21 25.36
C TRP A 229 23.42 -4.94 25.13
N GLN A 230 24.53 -4.21 24.99
CA GLN A 230 25.86 -4.72 24.69
C GLN A 230 25.89 -5.58 23.41
N ILE A 231 25.14 -5.14 22.39
CA ILE A 231 25.11 -5.75 21.06
C ILE A 231 26.27 -5.18 20.24
N GLN A 232 27.07 -6.08 19.66
CA GLN A 232 28.10 -5.74 18.68
C GLN A 232 27.62 -6.15 17.30
N VAL A 233 27.88 -5.32 16.29
CA VAL A 233 27.47 -5.60 14.91
C VAL A 233 28.70 -5.74 14.04
N ALA A 234 28.90 -6.95 13.51
CA ALA A 234 29.99 -7.23 12.58
C ALA A 234 29.70 -6.61 11.21
N ASP A 235 30.75 -6.37 10.43
CA ASP A 235 30.64 -5.80 9.09
C ASP A 235 29.65 -6.61 8.23
N PRO A 236 28.58 -5.99 7.72
CA PRO A 236 27.54 -6.69 6.97
C PRO A 236 28.07 -7.39 5.72
N THR A 237 28.96 -6.73 4.97
CA THR A 237 29.47 -7.23 3.68
C THR A 237 30.42 -8.41 3.86
N ALA A 238 31.38 -8.30 4.78
CA ALA A 238 32.28 -9.39 5.13
C ALA A 238 31.51 -10.59 5.71
N THR A 239 30.50 -10.33 6.54
CA THR A 239 29.61 -11.38 7.04
C THR A 239 28.86 -12.06 5.90
N ALA A 240 28.24 -11.29 4.99
CA ALA A 240 27.53 -11.84 3.84
C ALA A 240 28.43 -12.72 2.97
N ARG A 241 29.67 -12.30 2.67
CA ARG A 241 30.65 -13.12 1.92
C ARG A 241 30.92 -14.46 2.62
N ALA A 242 31.09 -14.46 3.94
CA ALA A 242 31.34 -15.67 4.72
C ALA A 242 30.12 -16.61 4.72
N GLU A 243 28.91 -16.08 4.93
CA GLU A 243 27.68 -16.87 4.92
C GLU A 243 27.40 -17.47 3.52
N ILE A 244 27.62 -16.70 2.45
CA ILE A 244 27.49 -17.20 1.07
C ILE A 244 28.42 -18.40 0.84
N ALA A 245 29.69 -18.29 1.23
CA ALA A 245 30.66 -19.38 1.09
C ALA A 245 30.26 -20.62 1.92
N SER A 246 29.87 -20.42 3.18
CA SER A 246 29.39 -21.47 4.10
C SER A 246 28.16 -22.21 3.54
N LEU A 247 27.15 -21.46 3.09
CA LEU A 247 25.90 -22.03 2.58
C LEU A 247 26.14 -22.83 1.31
N LYS A 248 26.95 -22.31 0.37
CA LYS A 248 27.33 -23.05 -0.84
C LYS A 248 28.09 -24.34 -0.50
N ALA A 249 29.06 -24.27 0.41
CA ALA A 249 29.82 -25.45 0.84
C ALA A 249 28.94 -26.53 1.49
N ARG A 250 27.86 -26.13 2.17
CA ARG A 250 26.85 -27.05 2.75
C ARG A 250 25.76 -27.48 1.76
N GLY A 251 25.91 -27.14 0.47
CA GLY A 251 25.06 -27.63 -0.61
C GLY A 251 23.82 -26.78 -0.91
N ALA A 252 23.75 -25.54 -0.41
CA ALA A 252 22.71 -24.61 -0.84
C ALA A 252 22.78 -24.37 -2.35
N LYS A 253 21.64 -24.54 -3.02
CA LYS A 253 21.47 -24.33 -4.47
C LYS A 253 20.91 -22.95 -4.81
N MET A 254 20.39 -22.25 -3.81
CA MET A 254 19.88 -20.89 -3.91
C MET A 254 20.12 -20.20 -2.56
N ILE A 255 20.41 -18.91 -2.59
CA ILE A 255 20.63 -18.10 -1.38
C ILE A 255 19.65 -16.92 -1.35
N VAL A 256 18.93 -16.83 -0.24
CA VAL A 256 18.04 -15.72 0.10
C VAL A 256 18.67 -14.93 1.25
N ALA A 257 18.99 -13.66 1.00
CA ALA A 257 19.52 -12.75 2.02
C ALA A 257 18.39 -11.87 2.57
N LEU A 258 18.28 -11.77 3.90
CA LEU A 258 17.42 -10.80 4.58
C LEU A 258 18.29 -9.60 4.95
N LEU A 259 17.96 -8.42 4.44
CA LEU A 259 18.79 -7.23 4.59
C LEU A 259 18.01 -6.15 5.36
N HIS A 260 18.62 -5.60 6.41
CA HIS A 260 18.07 -4.47 7.16
C HIS A 260 19.15 -3.40 7.34
N LEU A 261 19.54 -2.80 6.21
CA LEU A 261 20.77 -2.01 6.09
C LEU A 261 20.55 -0.50 6.03
N GLY A 262 19.31 -0.04 6.12
CA GLY A 262 19.01 1.37 5.95
C GLY A 262 18.47 1.71 4.55
N PRO A 263 18.93 2.81 3.94
CA PRO A 263 18.55 3.18 2.59
C PRO A 263 18.86 2.07 1.57
N ARG A 264 18.04 2.00 0.52
CA ARG A 264 18.17 1.03 -0.59
C ARG A 264 19.58 1.00 -1.20
N GLY A 265 20.28 2.14 -1.26
CA GLY A 265 21.63 2.23 -1.80
C GLY A 265 22.66 1.36 -1.06
N GLU A 266 22.54 1.21 0.26
CA GLU A 266 23.43 0.38 1.09
C GLU A 266 23.24 -1.11 0.79
N ALA A 267 21.98 -1.54 0.63
CA ALA A 267 21.67 -2.90 0.21
C ALA A 267 22.24 -3.20 -1.18
N ALA A 268 22.05 -2.29 -2.14
CA ALA A 268 22.62 -2.43 -3.47
C ALA A 268 24.16 -2.47 -3.43
N GLN A 269 24.81 -1.72 -2.53
CA GLN A 269 26.26 -1.76 -2.36
C GLN A 269 26.73 -3.12 -1.84
N LEU A 270 26.08 -3.65 -0.80
CA LEU A 270 26.39 -4.99 -0.28
C LEU A 270 26.24 -6.07 -1.37
N LEU A 271 25.20 -5.99 -2.20
CA LEU A 271 24.97 -6.95 -3.29
C LEU A 271 26.06 -6.90 -4.37
N ARG A 272 26.61 -5.71 -4.66
CA ARG A 272 27.77 -5.57 -5.56
C ARG A 272 29.03 -6.19 -4.96
N ASP A 273 29.24 -5.98 -3.66
CA ASP A 273 30.46 -6.37 -2.99
C ASP A 273 30.45 -7.83 -2.51
N ALA A 274 29.30 -8.47 -2.37
CA ALA A 274 29.14 -9.86 -1.94
C ALA A 274 28.35 -10.69 -2.97
N PRO A 275 28.93 -10.99 -4.14
CA PRO A 275 28.25 -11.75 -5.19
C PRO A 275 27.96 -13.20 -4.73
N GLY A 276 26.83 -13.74 -5.20
CA GLY A 276 26.38 -15.11 -4.89
C GLY A 276 25.03 -15.21 -4.20
N ILE A 277 24.39 -14.08 -3.89
CA ILE A 277 22.99 -14.00 -3.46
C ILE A 277 22.08 -14.08 -4.69
N ASN A 278 21.00 -14.88 -4.62
CA ASN A 278 20.00 -14.94 -5.68
C ASN A 278 18.87 -13.93 -5.44
N TRP A 279 18.36 -13.89 -4.21
CA TRP A 279 17.24 -13.04 -3.80
C TRP A 279 17.61 -12.27 -2.54
N ALA A 280 17.36 -10.97 -2.53
CA ALA A 280 17.62 -10.11 -1.39
C ALA A 280 16.31 -9.44 -0.96
N VAL A 281 15.82 -9.78 0.22
CA VAL A 281 14.64 -9.15 0.81
C VAL A 281 15.12 -8.00 1.68
N GLN A 282 14.88 -6.79 1.22
CA GLN A 282 15.21 -5.57 1.97
C GLN A 282 14.10 -5.24 2.97
N GLY A 283 14.51 -4.69 4.11
CA GLY A 283 13.67 -3.95 5.02
C GLY A 283 14.27 -2.58 5.31
N HIS A 284 13.80 -1.96 6.40
CA HIS A 284 14.16 -0.62 6.88
C HIS A 284 13.58 0.55 6.08
N SER A 285 13.79 0.56 4.76
CA SER A 285 13.50 1.75 3.96
C SER A 285 12.01 2.03 3.82
N GLY A 286 11.19 0.97 3.92
CA GLY A 286 9.75 1.01 3.77
C GLY A 286 9.31 1.21 2.32
N ALA A 287 10.22 1.04 1.36
CA ALA A 287 9.96 1.22 -0.05
C ALA A 287 9.07 0.10 -0.61
N GLN A 288 8.42 0.39 -1.73
CA GLN A 288 7.68 -0.59 -2.52
C GLN A 288 8.41 -0.78 -3.84
N LEU A 289 8.98 -1.97 -4.05
CA LEU A 289 9.63 -2.33 -5.30
C LEU A 289 8.66 -3.17 -6.14
N GLU A 290 7.95 -2.51 -7.06
CA GLU A 290 7.06 -3.19 -8.00
C GLU A 290 7.82 -4.20 -8.87
N THR A 291 8.95 -3.75 -9.41
CA THR A 291 9.90 -4.58 -10.14
C THR A 291 11.14 -4.81 -9.28
N PRO A 292 11.64 -6.05 -9.15
CA PRO A 292 12.88 -6.30 -8.43
C PRO A 292 14.05 -5.55 -9.05
N GLU A 293 14.90 -4.95 -8.24
CA GLU A 293 16.14 -4.34 -8.74
C GLU A 293 17.19 -5.42 -8.94
N THR A 294 17.70 -5.52 -10.17
CA THR A 294 18.82 -6.42 -10.46
C THR A 294 20.14 -5.75 -10.10
N VAL A 295 20.86 -6.33 -9.14
CA VAL A 295 22.18 -5.86 -8.70
C VAL A 295 23.18 -7.02 -8.81
N GLY A 296 24.02 -6.98 -9.83
CA GLY A 296 24.86 -8.12 -10.19
C GLY A 296 23.99 -9.34 -10.51
N GLY A 297 24.18 -10.45 -9.79
CA GLY A 297 23.33 -11.64 -9.92
C GLY A 297 22.09 -11.66 -9.03
N ALA A 298 21.94 -10.71 -8.10
CA ALA A 298 20.87 -10.70 -7.12
C ALA A 298 19.66 -9.88 -7.58
N ARG A 299 18.47 -10.26 -7.12
CA ARG A 299 17.25 -9.44 -7.25
C ARG A 299 16.86 -8.93 -5.87
N LEU A 300 16.90 -7.60 -5.71
CA LEU A 300 16.47 -6.91 -4.51
C LEU A 300 14.97 -6.64 -4.56
N VAL A 301 14.25 -7.03 -3.51
CA VAL A 301 12.81 -6.86 -3.37
C VAL A 301 12.45 -6.24 -2.02
N GLU A 302 11.35 -5.48 -1.98
CA GLU A 302 10.82 -4.85 -0.76
C GLU A 302 9.31 -4.63 -0.90
N ALA A 303 8.55 -4.91 0.17
CA ALA A 303 7.09 -4.96 0.15
C ALA A 303 6.42 -3.92 1.07
N MET A 304 6.88 -2.67 1.00
CA MET A 304 6.35 -1.54 1.78
C MET A 304 6.40 -1.79 3.30
N SER A 305 5.73 -0.93 4.09
CA SER A 305 5.64 -1.03 5.55
C SER A 305 4.23 -1.39 6.04
N MET A 306 4.11 -1.63 7.34
CA MET A 306 2.86 -1.84 8.08
C MET A 306 2.04 -3.05 7.60
N GLY A 307 2.70 -3.96 6.88
CA GLY A 307 2.07 -5.14 6.30
C GLY A 307 0.91 -4.83 5.35
N LYS A 308 0.88 -3.65 4.73
CA LYS A 308 -0.18 -3.28 3.76
C LYS A 308 -0.13 -4.12 2.49
N LEU A 309 1.06 -4.57 2.12
CA LEU A 309 1.33 -5.38 0.95
C LEU A 309 1.99 -6.70 1.36
N ALA A 310 1.82 -7.73 0.53
CA ALA A 310 2.57 -8.98 0.60
C ALA A 310 3.39 -9.13 -0.69
N GLY A 311 4.71 -9.26 -0.53
CA GLY A 311 5.60 -9.57 -1.64
C GLY A 311 5.53 -11.06 -1.97
N ARG A 312 5.42 -11.39 -3.27
CA ARG A 312 5.44 -12.77 -3.77
C ARG A 312 6.31 -12.86 -5.02
N LEU A 313 7.35 -13.69 -4.93
CA LEU A 313 8.18 -14.11 -6.07
C LEU A 313 7.82 -15.55 -6.42
N ASP A 314 7.25 -15.77 -7.60
CA ASP A 314 7.03 -17.11 -8.15
C ASP A 314 8.27 -17.50 -8.98
N ILE A 315 9.03 -18.49 -8.52
CA ILE A 315 10.30 -18.93 -9.11
C ILE A 315 10.08 -20.29 -9.78
N HIS A 316 10.43 -20.40 -11.06
CA HIS A 316 10.34 -21.64 -11.82
C HIS A 316 11.72 -22.16 -12.17
N LEU A 317 12.04 -23.34 -11.64
CA LEU A 317 13.32 -24.01 -11.85
C LEU A 317 13.23 -25.06 -12.96
N VAL A 318 13.90 -24.81 -14.08
CA VAL A 318 13.97 -25.74 -15.20
C VAL A 318 15.16 -26.69 -15.01
N LYS A 319 14.93 -28.00 -15.18
CA LYS A 319 15.96 -29.04 -14.99
C LYS A 319 17.18 -28.81 -15.89
N GLY A 320 18.38 -29.00 -15.34
CA GLY A 320 19.65 -28.91 -16.07
C GLY A 320 20.34 -27.55 -16.00
N VAL A 321 19.77 -26.58 -15.28
CA VAL A 321 20.40 -25.29 -14.99
C VAL A 321 20.79 -25.27 -13.51
N ASP A 322 22.08 -25.36 -13.20
CA ASP A 322 22.59 -25.20 -11.84
C ASP A 322 22.18 -23.81 -11.31
N GLY A 323 21.87 -23.72 -10.01
CA GLY A 323 21.25 -22.56 -9.35
C GLY A 323 22.13 -21.30 -9.23
N ASP A 324 22.98 -21.04 -10.22
CA ASP A 324 23.73 -19.80 -10.31
C ASP A 324 22.77 -18.61 -10.51
N ALA A 325 23.00 -17.55 -9.74
CA ALA A 325 22.15 -16.37 -9.72
C ALA A 325 22.02 -15.68 -11.10
N ALA A 326 22.97 -15.89 -12.01
CA ALA A 326 22.94 -15.32 -13.36
C ALA A 326 21.91 -15.96 -14.31
N THR A 327 21.20 -17.03 -13.91
CA THR A 327 20.40 -17.84 -14.84
C THR A 327 18.88 -17.66 -14.75
N PHE A 328 18.38 -16.73 -13.92
CA PHE A 328 16.95 -16.47 -13.82
C PHE A 328 16.52 -15.31 -14.71
N ALA A 329 15.72 -15.60 -15.73
CA ALA A 329 15.08 -14.59 -16.56
C ALA A 329 13.84 -14.00 -15.86
N ASP A 330 13.65 -12.69 -15.95
CA ASP A 330 12.43 -12.03 -15.48
C ASP A 330 11.33 -12.23 -16.52
N LYS A 331 10.33 -13.05 -16.19
CA LYS A 331 9.14 -13.22 -17.04
C LYS A 331 8.15 -12.07 -16.84
N GLY A 332 8.15 -11.46 -15.65
CA GLY A 332 7.23 -10.41 -15.25
C GLY A 332 7.54 -9.07 -15.91
N GLU A 333 8.81 -8.75 -16.15
CA GLU A 333 9.23 -7.43 -16.65
C GLU A 333 8.49 -7.04 -17.94
N ARG A 334 8.44 -7.92 -18.95
CA ARG A 334 7.73 -7.64 -20.20
C ARG A 334 6.24 -7.40 -19.99
N ALA A 335 5.60 -8.22 -19.15
CA ALA A 335 4.18 -8.08 -18.85
C ALA A 335 3.89 -6.78 -18.08
N GLN A 336 4.75 -6.40 -17.12
CA GLN A 336 4.63 -5.16 -16.36
C GLN A 336 4.76 -3.93 -17.27
N VAL A 337 5.76 -3.90 -18.16
CA VAL A 337 5.92 -2.79 -19.10
C VAL A 337 4.72 -2.72 -20.06
N LEU A 338 4.16 -3.85 -20.50
CA LEU A 338 2.91 -3.88 -21.27
C LEU A 338 1.72 -3.32 -20.47
N THR A 339 1.61 -3.61 -19.18
CA THR A 339 0.60 -3.03 -18.29
C THR A 339 0.78 -1.52 -18.14
N ILE A 340 2.03 -1.04 -18.00
CA ILE A 340 2.37 0.40 -17.95
C ILE A 340 1.96 1.07 -19.26
N ILE A 341 2.27 0.49 -20.43
CA ILE A 341 1.84 1.00 -21.74
C ILE A 341 0.30 1.07 -21.80
N ALA A 342 -0.39 0.03 -21.33
CA ALA A 342 -1.86 0.01 -21.31
C ALA A 342 -2.42 1.10 -20.38
N ASP A 343 -1.78 1.37 -19.24
CA ASP A 343 -2.19 2.44 -18.33
C ASP A 343 -1.95 3.83 -18.93
N HIS A 344 -0.75 4.08 -19.47
CA HIS A 344 -0.47 5.33 -20.20
C HIS A 344 -1.45 5.57 -21.34
N ARG A 345 -1.87 4.53 -22.06
CA ARG A 345 -2.91 4.65 -23.11
C ARG A 345 -4.28 5.02 -22.54
N ARG A 346 -4.68 4.45 -21.39
CA ARG A 346 -5.91 4.88 -20.70
C ARG A 346 -5.81 6.33 -20.26
N GLN A 347 -4.68 6.74 -19.69
CA GLN A 347 -4.41 8.12 -19.30
C GLN A 347 -4.46 9.06 -20.51
N LEU A 348 -3.92 8.64 -21.65
CA LEU A 348 -3.95 9.40 -22.90
C LEU A 348 -5.39 9.63 -23.37
N VAL A 349 -6.21 8.57 -23.40
CA VAL A 349 -7.65 8.67 -23.75
C VAL A 349 -8.39 9.60 -22.78
N ASP A 350 -8.12 9.50 -21.48
CA ASP A 350 -8.77 10.36 -20.49
C ASP A 350 -8.33 11.83 -20.62
N ILE A 351 -7.04 12.09 -20.88
CA ILE A 351 -6.53 13.43 -21.15
C ILE A 351 -7.13 14.01 -22.42
N GLU A 352 -7.28 13.23 -23.49
CA GLU A 352 -7.92 13.65 -24.73
C GLU A 352 -9.41 13.97 -24.53
N ARG A 353 -10.13 13.12 -23.77
CA ARG A 353 -11.52 13.37 -23.40
C ARG A 353 -11.66 14.66 -22.59
N ARG A 354 -10.85 14.85 -21.55
CA ARG A 354 -10.84 16.07 -20.73
C ARG A 354 -10.51 17.32 -21.54
N ALA A 355 -9.57 17.20 -22.49
CA ALA A 355 -9.23 18.29 -23.41
C ALA A 355 -10.39 18.66 -24.34
N ALA A 356 -11.15 17.68 -24.83
CA ALA A 356 -12.35 17.92 -25.65
C ALA A 356 -13.52 18.51 -24.84
N GLU A 357 -13.61 18.18 -23.54
CA GLU A 357 -14.60 18.72 -22.62
C GLU A 357 -14.26 20.14 -22.14
N ASP A 358 -12.99 20.55 -22.19
CA ASP A 358 -12.56 21.91 -21.83
C ASP A 358 -12.92 22.93 -22.91
N LYS A 359 -14.11 23.51 -22.76
CA LYS A 359 -14.63 24.57 -23.64
C LYS A 359 -14.00 25.94 -23.40
N THR A 360 -13.18 26.09 -22.35
CA THR A 360 -12.62 27.39 -21.93
C THR A 360 -11.23 27.63 -22.51
N ASP A 361 -10.58 26.57 -22.99
CA ASP A 361 -9.23 26.59 -23.55
C ASP A 361 -8.12 26.96 -22.55
N GLN A 362 -8.47 27.14 -21.27
CA GLN A 362 -7.56 27.61 -20.23
C GLN A 362 -6.48 26.58 -19.87
N LEU A 363 -6.72 25.29 -20.13
CA LEU A 363 -5.78 24.20 -19.88
C LEU A 363 -5.15 23.63 -21.16
N ARG A 364 -5.24 24.33 -22.30
CA ARG A 364 -4.69 23.86 -23.59
C ARG A 364 -3.23 23.43 -23.48
N ASP A 365 -2.38 24.27 -22.91
CA ASP A 365 -0.94 23.99 -22.79
C ASP A 365 -0.68 22.80 -21.85
N TYR A 366 -1.45 22.69 -20.75
CA TYR A 366 -1.40 21.55 -19.86
C TYR A 366 -1.75 20.24 -20.59
N TYR A 367 -2.87 20.20 -21.31
CA TYR A 367 -3.26 19.01 -22.06
C TYR A 367 -2.26 18.66 -23.16
N LYS A 368 -1.71 19.66 -23.84
CA LYS A 368 -0.66 19.47 -24.86
C LYS A 368 0.59 18.84 -24.25
N LEU A 369 1.17 19.46 -23.21
CA LEU A 369 2.37 18.96 -22.55
C LEU A 369 2.16 17.57 -21.95
N ARG A 370 0.98 17.33 -21.34
CA ARG A 370 0.65 16.02 -20.77
C ARG A 370 0.50 14.95 -21.85
N ARG A 371 -0.17 15.26 -22.97
CA ARG A 371 -0.28 14.38 -24.12
C ARG A 371 1.10 14.02 -24.70
N GLU A 372 1.95 15.01 -24.90
CA GLU A 372 3.33 14.82 -25.38
C GLU A 372 4.14 13.95 -24.40
N GLY A 373 4.03 14.22 -23.10
CA GLY A 373 4.70 13.44 -22.05
C GLY A 373 4.26 11.98 -21.99
N ILE A 374 2.94 11.72 -22.01
CA ILE A 374 2.37 10.36 -22.03
C ILE A 374 2.73 9.63 -23.33
N THR A 375 2.67 10.33 -24.47
CA THR A 375 3.05 9.75 -25.78
C THR A 375 4.52 9.37 -25.81
N ALA A 376 5.40 10.24 -25.27
CA ALA A 376 6.81 9.96 -25.15
C ALA A 376 7.09 8.80 -24.18
N ALA A 377 6.33 8.68 -23.08
CA ALA A 377 6.38 7.50 -22.21
C ALA A 377 6.01 6.23 -22.99
N ILE A 378 4.82 6.19 -23.60
CA ILE A 378 4.37 5.05 -24.42
C ILE A 378 5.45 4.65 -25.44
N ALA A 379 6.08 5.61 -26.13
CA ALA A 379 7.15 5.34 -27.07
C ALA A 379 8.40 4.71 -26.41
N ARG A 380 8.87 5.27 -25.28
CA ARG A 380 10.00 4.72 -24.51
C ARG A 380 9.70 3.31 -24.00
N GLU A 381 8.54 3.09 -23.39
CA GLU A 381 8.16 1.79 -22.87
C GLU A 381 7.90 0.77 -23.98
N THR A 382 7.33 1.18 -25.12
CA THR A 382 7.18 0.30 -26.30
C THR A 382 8.55 -0.16 -26.81
N GLU A 383 9.54 0.75 -26.85
CA GLU A 383 10.91 0.41 -27.23
C GLU A 383 11.57 -0.52 -26.20
N LEU A 384 11.29 -0.34 -24.91
CA LEU A 384 11.72 -1.25 -23.86
C LEU A 384 11.11 -2.65 -24.07
N VAL A 385 9.79 -2.77 -24.29
CA VAL A 385 9.13 -4.05 -24.54
C VAL A 385 9.72 -4.74 -25.77
N ARG A 386 10.07 -4.02 -26.84
CA ARG A 386 10.70 -4.63 -28.03
C ARG A 386 12.04 -5.29 -27.72
N LYS A 387 12.79 -4.76 -26.74
CA LYS A 387 14.08 -5.31 -26.29
C LYS A 387 13.91 -6.49 -25.33
N LEU A 388 12.75 -6.59 -24.67
CA LEU A 388 12.47 -7.66 -23.71
C LEU A 388 12.06 -8.96 -24.42
N PRO A 389 12.59 -10.12 -24.01
CA PRO A 389 12.27 -11.39 -24.64
C PRO A 389 10.78 -11.73 -24.48
N ASN A 390 10.17 -12.25 -25.55
CA ASN A 390 8.81 -12.82 -25.53
C ASN A 390 8.81 -14.34 -25.29
N VAL A 391 9.98 -14.98 -25.37
CA VAL A 391 10.23 -16.37 -25.02
C VAL A 391 11.33 -16.43 -23.98
N VAL A 392 11.05 -17.07 -22.86
CA VAL A 392 12.00 -17.25 -21.76
C VAL A 392 12.43 -18.72 -21.70
N ALA A 393 13.70 -18.96 -22.03
CA ALA A 393 14.34 -20.26 -21.92
C ALA A 393 15.05 -20.38 -20.56
N GLY A 394 15.06 -21.59 -19.99
CA GLY A 394 15.68 -21.84 -18.68
C GLY A 394 14.82 -21.42 -17.49
N SER A 395 15.45 -21.28 -16.34
CA SER A 395 14.78 -20.89 -15.10
C SER A 395 14.35 -19.43 -15.13
N TRP A 396 13.21 -19.12 -14.52
CA TRP A 396 12.62 -17.78 -14.57
C TRP A 396 11.87 -17.43 -13.30
N TYR A 397 11.51 -16.17 -13.14
CA TYR A 397 10.70 -15.70 -12.03
C TYR A 397 9.67 -14.65 -12.46
N GLU A 398 8.69 -14.43 -11.58
CA GLU A 398 7.73 -13.35 -11.66
C GLU A 398 7.55 -12.75 -10.25
N ASN A 399 7.71 -11.43 -10.12
CA ASN A 399 7.42 -10.71 -8.87
C ASN A 399 6.02 -10.10 -8.89
N ARG A 400 5.33 -10.18 -7.76
CA ARG A 400 4.04 -9.56 -7.53
C ARG A 400 4.02 -8.89 -6.16
N ILE A 401 3.55 -7.65 -6.14
CA ILE A 401 3.19 -6.94 -4.92
C ILE A 401 1.67 -7.06 -4.77
N ILE A 402 1.22 -7.77 -3.73
CA ILE A 402 -0.19 -8.06 -3.52
C ILE A 402 -0.73 -7.11 -2.44
N PRO A 403 -1.64 -6.18 -2.78
CA PRO A 403 -2.34 -5.38 -1.78
C PRO A 403 -3.18 -6.27 -0.88
N LEU A 404 -3.03 -6.13 0.44
CA LEU A 404 -3.84 -6.86 1.40
C LEU A 404 -5.16 -6.13 1.65
N ASP A 405 -5.97 -6.01 0.60
CA ASP A 405 -7.26 -5.33 0.63
C ASP A 405 -8.43 -6.24 1.02
N GLU A 406 -9.63 -5.67 1.05
CA GLU A 406 -10.88 -6.34 1.45
C GLU A 406 -11.33 -7.48 0.52
N SER A 407 -10.77 -7.61 -0.69
CA SER A 407 -11.05 -8.74 -1.58
C SER A 407 -10.39 -10.05 -1.10
N ILE A 408 -9.42 -9.95 -0.19
CA ILE A 408 -8.75 -11.10 0.40
C ILE A 408 -9.47 -11.46 1.71
N PRO A 409 -10.12 -12.64 1.80
CA PRO A 409 -10.80 -13.04 3.01
C PRO A 409 -9.79 -13.32 4.12
N ASP A 410 -10.20 -13.09 5.36
CA ASP A 410 -9.37 -13.35 6.53
C ASP A 410 -9.18 -14.84 6.79
N HIS A 411 -7.94 -15.27 7.00
CA HIS A 411 -7.65 -16.63 7.42
C HIS A 411 -8.20 -16.89 8.82
N ARG A 412 -9.18 -17.81 8.92
CA ARG A 412 -9.92 -18.11 10.16
C ARG A 412 -9.02 -18.35 11.38
N GLY A 413 -7.94 -19.10 11.21
CA GLY A 413 -7.03 -19.43 12.32
C GLY A 413 -6.28 -18.23 12.88
N ILE A 414 -5.95 -17.24 12.04
CA ILE A 414 -5.28 -16.01 12.47
C ILE A 414 -6.29 -15.01 13.00
N ALA A 415 -7.46 -14.89 12.34
CA ALA A 415 -8.56 -14.06 12.80
C ALA A 415 -9.00 -14.41 14.24
N LEU A 416 -9.00 -15.69 14.61
CA LEU A 416 -9.28 -16.13 15.99
C LEU A 416 -8.21 -15.68 17.00
N LEU A 417 -6.92 -15.69 16.63
CA LEU A 417 -5.84 -15.18 17.48
C LEU A 417 -6.00 -13.67 17.71
N ILE A 418 -6.29 -12.93 16.64
CA ILE A 418 -6.54 -11.48 16.69
C ILE A 418 -7.75 -11.17 17.56
N SER A 419 -8.87 -11.87 17.34
CA SER A 419 -10.09 -11.72 18.13
C SER A 419 -9.85 -11.99 19.63
N ALA A 420 -9.10 -13.04 19.97
CA ALA A 420 -8.75 -13.35 21.35
C ALA A 420 -7.88 -12.24 22.00
N TYR A 421 -6.89 -11.72 21.27
CA TYR A 421 -6.06 -10.60 21.74
C TYR A 421 -6.90 -9.32 21.93
N ASN A 422 -7.79 -9.00 21.00
CA ASN A 422 -8.67 -7.83 21.09
C ASN A 422 -9.65 -7.96 22.27
N ALA A 423 -10.23 -9.14 22.48
CA ALA A 423 -11.13 -9.40 23.61
C ALA A 423 -10.40 -9.26 24.96
N GLU A 424 -9.16 -9.76 25.06
CA GLU A 424 -8.33 -9.57 26.26
C GLU A 424 -7.94 -8.10 26.45
N SER A 425 -7.56 -7.41 25.37
CA SER A 425 -7.26 -5.97 25.43
C SER A 425 -8.48 -5.17 25.89
N ALA A 426 -9.68 -5.51 25.44
CA ALA A 426 -10.92 -4.89 25.91
C ALA A 426 -11.17 -5.14 27.40
N ARG A 427 -10.95 -6.38 27.89
CA ARG A 427 -11.05 -6.70 29.33
C ARG A 427 -10.05 -5.91 30.17
N ARG A 428 -8.80 -5.82 29.74
CA ARG A 428 -7.77 -5.03 30.42
C ARG A 428 -8.11 -3.55 30.46
N ALA A 429 -8.58 -2.99 29.34
CA ALA A 429 -9.03 -1.61 29.26
C ALA A 429 -10.20 -1.33 30.23
N ALA A 430 -11.19 -2.24 30.29
CA ALA A 430 -12.30 -2.14 31.23
C ALA A 430 -11.87 -2.21 32.71
N ALA A 431 -10.77 -2.92 33.00
CA ALA A 431 -10.14 -2.97 34.32
C ALA A 431 -9.17 -1.80 34.59
N GLY A 432 -9.10 -0.79 33.71
CA GLY A 432 -8.19 0.36 33.85
C GLY A 432 -6.71 0.03 33.62
N LEU A 433 -6.39 -1.14 33.08
CA LEU A 433 -5.03 -1.54 32.76
C LEU A 433 -4.57 -0.93 31.42
N PRO A 434 -3.28 -0.58 31.26
CA PRO A 434 -2.75 -0.04 30.00
C PRO A 434 -2.84 -1.05 28.83
N VAL A 435 -3.19 -0.57 27.63
CA VAL A 435 -3.36 -1.37 26.39
C VAL A 435 -2.82 -0.63 25.15
N GLY A 436 -2.53 -1.32 24.06
CA GLY A 436 -1.91 -0.70 22.89
C GLY A 436 -0.42 -0.36 23.07
N VAL A 437 0.30 -0.40 21.94
CA VAL A 437 1.76 -0.20 21.88
C VAL A 437 2.15 1.16 21.28
N ALA A 438 1.19 2.03 21.00
CA ALA A 438 1.47 3.41 20.62
C ALA A 438 1.94 4.20 21.84
N MET A 439 2.86 5.15 21.64
CA MET A 439 3.19 6.14 22.66
C MET A 439 1.95 6.96 23.01
N ARG A 440 1.72 7.17 24.30
CA ARG A 440 0.51 7.83 24.82
C ARG A 440 0.85 9.20 25.34
N ASP A 441 0.07 10.23 25.05
CA ASP A 441 0.18 11.50 25.80
C ASP A 441 -0.31 11.25 27.25
N PRO A 442 0.51 11.48 28.28
CA PRO A 442 0.08 11.35 29.67
C PRO A 442 -1.06 12.30 30.05
N ARG A 443 -1.34 13.33 29.24
CA ARG A 443 -2.52 14.20 29.38
C ARG A 443 -3.76 13.64 28.67
N ALA A 444 -3.59 12.72 27.72
CA ALA A 444 -4.68 12.09 26.98
C ALA A 444 -5.28 10.88 27.72
N ALA A 445 -5.22 10.87 29.06
CA ALA A 445 -5.95 9.89 29.84
C ALA A 445 -7.42 9.94 29.43
N VAL A 446 -7.91 8.88 28.78
CA VAL A 446 -9.33 8.64 28.59
C VAL A 446 -9.78 7.81 29.79
N PRO A 447 -10.51 8.37 30.77
CA PRO A 447 -11.41 7.53 31.54
C PRO A 447 -12.54 7.13 30.58
N LEU A 448 -12.61 5.86 30.22
CA LEU A 448 -13.86 5.33 29.67
C LEU A 448 -14.89 5.35 30.80
N PRO A 449 -16.09 5.93 30.60
CA PRO A 449 -17.16 5.75 31.56
C PRO A 449 -17.60 4.28 31.57
N PRO A 450 -18.00 3.72 32.72
CA PRO A 450 -18.58 2.37 32.75
C PRO A 450 -19.88 2.33 31.94
N PRO A 451 -20.26 1.16 31.38
CA PRO A 451 -21.50 1.03 30.64
C PRO A 451 -22.68 1.23 31.58
N SER A 452 -23.34 2.38 31.48
CA SER A 452 -24.61 2.63 32.15
C SER A 452 -25.72 1.88 31.42
N ALA A 453 -26.15 0.77 32.01
CA ALA A 453 -27.37 0.06 31.66
C ALA A 453 -28.59 0.93 32.01
N SER A 454 -28.99 1.82 31.11
CA SER A 454 -30.35 2.37 31.00
C SER A 454 -30.36 3.53 30.01
N ALA A 455 -30.98 3.33 28.85
CA ALA A 455 -31.72 4.44 28.23
C ALA A 455 -33.01 4.65 29.05
N PRO A 456 -33.45 5.89 29.25
CA PRO A 456 -34.33 6.46 28.23
C PRO A 456 -34.01 7.92 27.86
N ALA A 457 -34.66 8.36 26.78
CA ALA A 457 -34.53 9.67 26.15
C ALA A 457 -35.01 10.83 27.03
N SER A 458 -34.28 11.96 27.01
CA SER A 458 -34.89 13.30 27.06
C SER A 458 -33.93 14.38 26.56
N ALA A 459 -34.52 15.42 25.97
CA ALA A 459 -33.89 16.52 25.28
C ALA A 459 -33.16 17.52 26.20
N SER A 460 -32.44 18.43 25.53
CA SER A 460 -31.93 19.74 25.96
C SER A 460 -30.75 19.78 26.94
N GLY A 461 -29.60 20.21 26.41
CA GLY A 461 -28.48 20.77 27.19
C GLY A 461 -27.48 21.40 26.24
N ALA A 462 -27.66 22.69 25.96
CA ALA A 462 -26.83 23.49 25.06
C ALA A 462 -25.38 23.61 25.57
N GLY A 463 -24.41 23.16 24.76
CA GLY A 463 -23.02 23.62 24.82
C GLY A 463 -22.85 24.74 23.79
N ARG A 464 -22.35 25.91 24.22
CA ARG A 464 -22.19 27.12 23.39
C ARG A 464 -21.54 26.81 22.03
N PRO A 465 -22.12 27.25 20.89
CA PRO A 465 -21.41 27.19 19.62
C PRO A 465 -20.32 28.26 19.66
N GLU A 466 -19.06 27.89 19.38
CA GLU A 466 -18.17 28.89 18.81
C GLU A 466 -18.86 29.42 17.56
N LEU A 467 -19.16 30.72 17.54
CA LEU A 467 -19.77 31.38 16.38
C LEU A 467 -18.82 31.17 15.19
N SER A 468 -19.24 30.35 14.22
CA SER A 468 -18.50 30.09 12.98
C SER A 468 -18.01 31.40 12.38
N THR A 469 -16.70 31.56 12.16
CA THR A 469 -16.11 32.74 11.52
C THR A 469 -16.32 32.75 10.00
N TYR A 470 -16.90 31.67 9.46
CA TYR A 470 -17.25 31.50 8.05
C TYR A 470 -18.72 31.84 7.79
N ALA A 471 -18.97 32.60 6.73
CA ALA A 471 -20.28 33.06 6.29
C ALA A 471 -20.96 32.10 5.29
N GLY A 472 -20.19 31.29 4.57
CA GLY A 472 -20.64 30.47 3.46
C GLY A 472 -20.63 31.22 2.13
N SER A 473 -20.35 30.50 1.04
CA SER A 473 -20.08 31.12 -0.27
C SER A 473 -21.28 31.86 -0.87
N THR A 474 -22.52 31.45 -0.54
CA THR A 474 -23.74 32.13 -1.00
C THR A 474 -23.87 33.54 -0.45
N ALA A 475 -23.31 33.83 0.73
CA ALA A 475 -23.35 35.16 1.33
C ALA A 475 -22.51 36.19 0.55
N CYS A 476 -21.52 35.73 -0.23
CA CYS A 476 -20.66 36.60 -1.03
C CYS A 476 -21.34 37.11 -2.31
N ALA A 477 -22.37 36.40 -2.80
CA ALA A 477 -22.97 36.67 -4.12
C ALA A 477 -23.59 38.06 -4.25
N GLY A 478 -24.15 38.61 -3.17
CA GLY A 478 -24.87 39.88 -3.19
C GLY A 478 -23.99 41.12 -3.45
N CYS A 479 -22.70 41.05 -3.11
CA CYS A 479 -21.73 42.14 -3.38
C CYS A 479 -20.68 41.77 -4.43
N HIS A 480 -20.48 40.48 -4.71
CA HIS A 480 -19.47 39.96 -5.63
C HIS A 480 -20.09 39.18 -6.78
N GLU A 481 -21.12 39.72 -7.43
CA GLU A 481 -21.90 39.02 -8.45
C GLU A 481 -21.03 38.52 -9.62
N SER A 482 -20.08 39.32 -10.10
CA SER A 482 -19.17 38.94 -11.19
C SER A 482 -18.28 37.76 -10.81
N ALA A 483 -17.72 37.77 -9.60
CA ALA A 483 -16.87 36.69 -9.11
C ALA A 483 -17.67 35.44 -8.78
N TRP A 484 -18.88 35.59 -8.26
CA TRP A 484 -19.80 34.50 -7.99
C TRP A 484 -20.16 33.74 -9.27
N LYS A 485 -20.48 34.46 -10.36
CA LYS A 485 -20.77 33.86 -11.67
C LYS A 485 -19.59 33.05 -12.20
N ILE A 486 -18.36 33.53 -12.02
CA ILE A 486 -17.14 32.78 -12.40
C ILE A 486 -16.97 31.56 -11.50
N PHE A 487 -17.08 31.71 -10.18
CA PHE A 487 -16.95 30.60 -9.24
C PHE A 487 -17.88 29.43 -9.59
N GLN A 488 -19.14 29.72 -9.93
CA GLN A 488 -20.14 28.71 -10.29
C GLN A 488 -19.80 27.88 -11.54
N THR A 489 -18.93 28.35 -12.42
CA THR A 489 -18.47 27.56 -13.58
C THR A 489 -17.34 26.60 -13.22
N THR A 490 -16.63 26.85 -12.12
CA THR A 490 -15.46 26.05 -11.70
C THR A 490 -15.84 24.66 -11.16
N LYS A 491 -14.86 23.76 -11.13
CA LYS A 491 -14.99 22.45 -10.46
C LYS A 491 -15.11 22.57 -8.94
N HIS A 492 -14.54 23.62 -8.36
CA HIS A 492 -14.61 23.88 -6.92
C HIS A 492 -16.03 24.10 -6.42
N ALA A 493 -16.90 24.74 -7.21
CA ALA A 493 -18.32 24.90 -6.90
C ALA A 493 -19.15 23.59 -6.94
N ARG A 494 -18.55 22.47 -7.35
CA ARG A 494 -19.18 21.14 -7.39
C ARG A 494 -18.30 20.07 -6.73
N ALA A 495 -17.31 20.49 -5.93
CA ALA A 495 -16.28 19.59 -5.40
C ALA A 495 -16.88 18.44 -4.60
N LEU A 496 -17.86 18.69 -3.73
CA LEU A 496 -18.45 17.64 -2.90
C LEU A 496 -19.28 16.66 -3.73
N SER A 497 -19.98 17.16 -4.76
CA SER A 497 -20.81 16.34 -5.64
C SER A 497 -20.00 15.32 -6.44
N ALA A 498 -18.72 15.61 -6.72
CA ALA A 498 -17.82 14.67 -7.38
C ALA A 498 -17.53 13.41 -6.54
N LEU A 499 -17.75 13.45 -5.22
CA LEU A 499 -17.54 12.30 -4.33
C LEU A 499 -18.74 11.34 -4.26
N VAL A 500 -19.93 11.79 -4.67
CA VAL A 500 -21.18 11.02 -4.55
C VAL A 500 -21.15 9.71 -5.35
N PRO A 501 -20.69 9.68 -6.63
CA PRO A 501 -20.60 8.41 -7.37
C PRO A 501 -19.62 7.40 -6.75
N LEU A 502 -18.64 7.91 -5.98
CA LEU A 502 -17.64 7.10 -5.29
C LEU A 502 -18.08 6.69 -3.87
N LYS A 503 -19.24 7.18 -3.40
CA LYS A 503 -19.75 7.00 -2.02
C LYS A 503 -18.77 7.51 -0.96
N ARG A 504 -18.05 8.60 -1.25
CA ARG A 504 -17.01 9.20 -0.38
C ARG A 504 -17.38 10.58 0.16
N GLU A 505 -18.59 11.06 -0.08
CA GLU A 505 -19.06 12.40 0.31
C GLU A 505 -19.16 12.60 1.84
N ARG A 506 -18.95 11.55 2.63
CA ARG A 506 -18.87 11.59 4.10
C ARG A 506 -17.53 11.07 4.64
N ASP A 507 -16.55 10.77 3.79
CA ASP A 507 -15.22 10.36 4.23
C ASP A 507 -14.48 11.60 4.77
N PRO A 508 -14.06 11.62 6.06
CA PRO A 508 -13.36 12.78 6.64
C PRO A 508 -12.11 13.20 5.87
N THR A 509 -11.42 12.26 5.23
CA THR A 509 -10.22 12.55 4.43
C THR A 509 -10.55 13.27 3.13
N CYS A 510 -11.65 12.89 2.47
CA CYS A 510 -12.11 13.54 1.25
C CYS A 510 -12.83 14.86 1.54
N VAL A 511 -13.64 14.93 2.60
CA VAL A 511 -14.38 16.13 3.00
C VAL A 511 -13.45 17.29 3.33
N GLY A 512 -12.27 17.04 3.89
CA GLY A 512 -11.26 18.07 4.16
C GLY A 512 -10.84 18.87 2.92
N CYS A 513 -10.76 18.22 1.76
CA CYS A 513 -10.37 18.88 0.49
C CYS A 513 -11.57 19.25 -0.41
N HIS A 514 -12.76 18.72 -0.13
CA HIS A 514 -13.97 18.91 -0.97
C HIS A 514 -15.05 19.77 -0.30
N SER A 515 -14.73 20.44 0.82
CA SER A 515 -15.61 21.37 1.53
C SER A 515 -14.84 22.60 2.00
N THR A 516 -15.55 23.57 2.57
CA THR A 516 -14.97 24.82 3.07
C THR A 516 -14.72 24.72 4.57
N GLY A 517 -13.47 24.85 5.00
CA GLY A 517 -13.12 25.01 6.42
C GLY A 517 -13.46 23.82 7.33
N TYR A 518 -13.53 22.60 6.81
CA TYR A 518 -13.72 21.41 7.65
C TYR A 518 -12.51 21.18 8.57
N GLN A 519 -12.75 21.11 9.89
CA GLN A 519 -11.72 21.00 10.92
C GLN A 519 -10.66 22.12 10.92
N VAL A 520 -10.98 23.26 10.33
CA VAL A 520 -10.18 24.49 10.40
C VAL A 520 -10.78 25.42 11.46
N PRO A 521 -9.97 26.16 12.26
CA PRO A 521 -10.49 27.05 13.30
C PRO A 521 -11.60 27.99 12.81
N GLY A 522 -12.74 27.96 13.51
CA GLY A 522 -13.95 28.73 13.18
C GLY A 522 -14.78 28.21 12.00
N GLY A 523 -14.36 27.12 11.33
CA GLY A 523 -15.06 26.49 10.21
C GLY A 523 -16.04 25.38 10.62
N ALA A 524 -16.25 24.38 9.75
CA ALA A 524 -17.16 23.26 10.02
C ALA A 524 -16.52 22.28 11.01
N ALA A 525 -17.16 22.07 12.16
CA ALA A 525 -16.70 21.11 13.16
C ALA A 525 -17.20 19.69 12.88
N THR A 526 -18.28 19.56 12.11
CA THR A 526 -18.88 18.26 11.76
C THR A 526 -18.99 18.06 10.25
N ILE A 527 -18.97 16.80 9.82
CA ILE A 527 -19.20 16.43 8.41
C ILE A 527 -20.57 16.93 7.94
N ARG A 528 -21.59 16.94 8.81
CA ARG A 528 -22.91 17.49 8.48
C ARG A 528 -22.83 18.97 8.14
N GLU A 529 -22.07 19.77 8.88
CA GLU A 529 -21.88 21.19 8.59
C GLU A 529 -21.07 21.41 7.31
N ALA A 530 -20.00 20.64 7.14
CA ALA A 530 -19.14 20.67 5.95
C ALA A 530 -19.86 20.24 4.67
N THR A 531 -20.87 19.36 4.78
CA THR A 531 -21.64 18.86 3.62
C THR A 531 -22.95 19.61 3.37
N THR A 532 -23.29 20.59 4.21
CA THR A 532 -24.52 21.40 4.06
C THR A 532 -24.21 22.89 3.93
N ARG A 533 -23.84 23.55 5.04
CA ARG A 533 -23.63 25.00 5.12
C ARG A 533 -22.33 25.44 4.46
N LEU A 534 -21.26 24.67 4.64
CA LEU A 534 -19.93 24.94 4.09
C LEU A 534 -19.54 23.94 3.00
N LYS A 535 -20.54 23.50 2.23
CA LYS A 535 -20.35 22.57 1.12
C LYS A 535 -19.48 23.15 0.01
N ASP A 536 -18.80 22.26 -0.70
CA ASP A 536 -17.92 22.55 -1.83
C ASP A 536 -16.69 23.38 -1.44
N VAL A 537 -15.71 23.51 -2.35
CA VAL A 537 -14.53 24.35 -2.13
C VAL A 537 -14.94 25.79 -2.44
N GLY A 538 -15.35 26.51 -1.40
CA GLY A 538 -16.02 27.80 -1.50
C GLY A 538 -15.10 29.00 -1.58
N CYS A 539 -15.69 30.21 -1.67
CA CYS A 539 -14.93 31.47 -1.72
C CYS A 539 -13.97 31.61 -0.52
N GLU A 540 -14.41 31.16 0.65
CA GLU A 540 -13.66 31.26 1.91
C GLU A 540 -12.56 30.20 2.04
N SER A 541 -12.50 29.20 1.16
CA SER A 541 -11.36 28.26 1.08
C SER A 541 -10.11 28.95 0.53
N CYS A 542 -10.29 29.96 -0.33
CA CYS A 542 -9.19 30.73 -0.91
C CYS A 542 -8.97 32.06 -0.18
N HIS A 543 -10.06 32.78 0.12
CA HIS A 543 -10.00 34.13 0.67
C HIS A 543 -10.05 34.19 2.20
N GLY A 544 -10.18 33.04 2.88
CA GLY A 544 -10.30 32.94 4.33
C GLY A 544 -11.71 33.27 4.86
N PRO A 545 -11.91 33.21 6.18
CA PRO A 545 -13.22 33.36 6.81
C PRO A 545 -13.82 34.75 6.57
N GLY A 546 -15.05 34.81 6.05
CA GLY A 546 -15.69 36.02 5.56
C GLY A 546 -16.70 36.67 6.51
N LEU A 547 -17.01 36.08 7.67
CA LEU A 547 -18.07 36.62 8.53
C LEU A 547 -17.78 38.06 8.99
N ALA A 548 -16.54 38.34 9.42
CA ALA A 548 -16.13 39.68 9.82
C ALA A 548 -16.20 40.69 8.67
N HIS A 549 -16.05 40.26 7.42
CA HIS A 549 -16.16 41.11 6.24
C HIS A 549 -17.60 41.56 5.98
N LEU A 550 -18.58 40.74 6.33
CA LEU A 550 -20.00 41.08 6.20
C LEU A 550 -20.46 42.05 7.28
N THR A 551 -19.87 42.00 8.48
CA THR A 551 -20.34 42.73 9.66
C THR A 551 -19.56 44.01 9.97
N ASN A 552 -18.36 44.21 9.41
CA ASN A 552 -17.53 45.38 9.68
C ASN A 552 -17.70 46.52 8.66
N THR A 553 -17.56 47.75 9.13
CA THR A 553 -17.58 48.97 8.32
C THR A 553 -16.29 49.15 7.51
N ASP A 554 -15.14 48.74 8.04
CA ASP A 554 -13.88 48.66 7.29
C ASP A 554 -13.65 47.24 6.74
N LYS A 555 -14.01 47.06 5.47
CA LYS A 555 -13.96 45.80 4.75
C LYS A 555 -12.56 45.43 4.23
N LYS A 556 -11.56 46.33 4.33
CA LYS A 556 -10.25 46.18 3.67
C LYS A 556 -9.29 45.23 4.38
N ARG A 557 -9.60 44.77 5.61
CA ARG A 557 -8.68 44.00 6.47
C ARG A 557 -9.20 42.64 6.94
N THR A 558 -10.35 42.21 6.46
CA THR A 558 -11.11 41.07 7.03
C THR A 558 -11.06 39.80 6.18
N THR A 559 -10.66 39.89 4.91
CA THR A 559 -10.48 38.75 3.99
C THR A 559 -9.21 38.89 3.16
N GLN A 560 -8.68 37.77 2.66
CA GLN A 560 -7.48 37.73 1.85
C GLN A 560 -7.82 37.99 0.37
N ARG A 561 -7.55 39.19 -0.12
CA ARG A 561 -7.79 39.51 -1.54
C ARG A 561 -6.80 38.84 -2.49
N ALA A 562 -5.55 38.72 -2.08
CA ALA A 562 -4.50 38.02 -2.82
C ALA A 562 -4.26 36.65 -2.17
N VAL A 563 -4.38 35.59 -2.97
CA VAL A 563 -4.27 34.20 -2.51
C VAL A 563 -2.94 33.64 -3.01
N SER A 564 -2.14 33.09 -2.09
CA SER A 564 -0.85 32.46 -2.42
C SER A 564 -1.03 31.02 -2.90
N GLU A 565 -0.06 30.52 -3.65
CA GLU A 565 -0.01 29.12 -4.11
C GLU A 565 -0.13 28.08 -2.99
N SER A 566 0.38 28.40 -1.80
CA SER A 566 0.29 27.55 -0.62
C SER A 566 -1.16 27.20 -0.23
N VAL A 567 -2.12 28.08 -0.52
CA VAL A 567 -3.54 27.82 -0.26
C VAL A 567 -4.07 26.72 -1.19
N CYS A 568 -3.69 26.75 -2.46
CA CYS A 568 -4.04 25.70 -3.42
C CYS A 568 -3.39 24.36 -3.06
N ARG A 569 -2.13 24.40 -2.62
CA ARG A 569 -1.36 23.20 -2.23
C ARG A 569 -1.82 22.55 -0.92
N GLY A 570 -2.72 23.20 -0.16
CA GLY A 570 -3.36 22.58 0.99
C GLY A 570 -4.24 21.37 0.61
N CYS A 571 -4.79 21.37 -0.60
CA CYS A 571 -5.58 20.26 -1.14
C CYS A 571 -4.89 19.59 -2.35
N HIS A 572 -4.14 20.37 -3.14
CA HIS A 572 -3.43 19.87 -4.31
C HIS A 572 -2.00 19.43 -3.98
N THR A 573 -1.88 18.34 -3.23
CA THR A 573 -0.59 17.68 -2.97
C THR A 573 -0.31 16.62 -4.05
N PRO A 574 0.96 16.17 -4.23
CA PRO A 574 1.28 15.07 -5.13
C PRO A 574 0.43 13.82 -4.89
N ASP A 575 0.19 13.47 -3.62
CA ASP A 575 -0.61 12.30 -3.24
C ASP A 575 -2.11 12.46 -3.55
N GLN A 576 -2.66 13.67 -3.45
CA GLN A 576 -4.09 13.93 -3.68
C GLN A 576 -4.42 14.14 -5.16
N THR A 577 -3.44 14.55 -5.97
CA THR A 577 -3.62 14.92 -7.38
C THR A 577 -2.87 14.02 -8.34
N ASN A 578 -2.24 12.94 -7.85
CA ASN A 578 -1.32 12.10 -8.62
C ASN A 578 -0.23 12.91 -9.36
N GLY A 579 0.23 13.99 -8.72
CA GLY A 579 1.22 14.91 -9.31
C GLY A 579 0.72 15.78 -10.48
N GLU A 580 -0.60 15.82 -10.75
CA GLU A 580 -1.16 16.51 -11.93
C GLU A 580 -1.37 18.03 -11.75
N PHE A 581 -1.13 18.59 -10.55
CA PHE A 581 -1.41 20.01 -10.29
C PHE A 581 -0.28 20.95 -10.73
N GLU A 582 -0.55 21.75 -11.77
CA GLU A 582 0.29 22.87 -12.22
C GLU A 582 -0.37 24.20 -11.83
N TYR A 583 0.29 24.96 -10.94
CA TYR A 583 -0.34 26.09 -10.26
C TYR A 583 -0.85 27.17 -11.22
N GLU A 584 -0.05 27.59 -12.21
CA GLU A 584 -0.41 28.73 -13.05
C GLU A 584 -1.59 28.41 -13.99
N SER A 585 -1.59 27.23 -14.59
CA SER A 585 -2.67 26.79 -15.48
C SER A 585 -3.98 26.55 -14.73
N PHE A 586 -3.92 25.89 -13.57
CA PHE A 586 -5.12 25.63 -12.77
C PHE A 586 -5.65 26.91 -12.11
N ARG A 587 -4.77 27.84 -11.74
CA ARG A 587 -5.17 29.15 -11.24
C ARG A 587 -5.90 29.96 -12.31
N ARG A 588 -5.42 29.96 -13.56
CA ARG A 588 -6.14 30.61 -14.68
C ARG A 588 -7.55 30.04 -14.85
N ALA A 589 -7.74 28.74 -14.63
CA ALA A 589 -9.03 28.07 -14.75
C ALA A 589 -10.09 28.47 -13.69
N ILE A 590 -9.69 29.20 -12.64
CA ILE A 590 -10.60 29.69 -11.59
C ILE A 590 -10.69 31.23 -11.54
N LEU A 591 -9.99 31.91 -12.46
CA LEU A 591 -10.00 33.37 -12.62
C LEU A 591 -10.67 33.76 -13.94
N GLY A 592 -11.18 34.99 -14.00
CA GLY A 592 -11.85 35.50 -15.18
C GLY A 592 -12.22 36.97 -15.06
N ARG A 593 -12.77 37.57 -16.12
CA ARG A 593 -13.14 38.99 -16.14
C ARG A 593 -14.16 39.31 -15.03
N GLY A 594 -13.72 40.08 -14.02
CA GLY A 594 -14.51 40.38 -12.82
C GLY A 594 -14.16 39.54 -11.58
N HIS A 595 -13.14 38.68 -11.67
CA HIS A 595 -12.50 37.94 -10.57
C HIS A 595 -11.02 37.64 -10.89
N GLY A 596 -10.12 38.53 -10.43
CA GLY A 596 -8.66 38.33 -10.45
C GLY A 596 -7.99 38.25 -11.82
N ALA A 597 -8.71 38.56 -12.91
CA ALA A 597 -8.17 38.75 -14.26
C ALA A 597 -7.68 40.17 -14.51
#